data_AF-A0A7C4WMA7-F1
#
_entry.id   AF-A0A7C4WMA7-F1
#
_cell.length_a   1.000
_cell.length_b   1.000
_cell.length_c   1.000
_cell.angle_alpha   90.00
_cell.angle_beta   90.00
_cell.angle_gamma   90.00
#
_symmetry.space_group_name_H-M   'P 1'
#
loop_
_entity.id
_entity.type
_entity.pdbx_description
1 polymer ?
#
loop_
_entity_poly.entity_id
_entity_poly.type
_entity_poly.pdbx_seq_one_letter_code
_entity_poly.pdbx_strand_id
1 'polypeptide(L)'
;MGRLPASIHNLVEGLGKLVASYKLPDVYKALHYVAVETALLHHGLGASIIEPPKGGAFGTLVPLARRELKPPIRDTIIWMYRELDRSTPFIVSEGSVEGLTIELSRIIVRPVDAVVAHDGLSLFEFATCAAYLRFRRSMQAVMVDFVFVNPPGVTRYVSTQVPQGERQSLAGIARALARELNAKVFKRSSYVDRIVHEHGGGGWSSFVEHLDMEIIAKELAEEASSGCVLVFSDHGYDIVLGEEGGLYVTHGHKLGAGMERVVLPLSRFSFVLVAFPASFV
;
A
#
# COMPACT_ATOMS: atom_id res chain seq x y z
N MET A 1 -12.12 2.56 -17.57
CA MET A 1 -11.35 2.75 -16.32
C MET A 1 -11.37 1.43 -15.58
N GLY A 2 -10.21 0.89 -15.19
CA GLY A 2 -10.13 -0.38 -14.50
C GLY A 2 -10.53 -0.21 -13.04
N ARG A 3 -11.57 -0.92 -12.60
CA ARG A 3 -11.88 -1.05 -11.18
C ARG A 3 -10.77 -1.84 -10.48
N LEU A 4 -10.41 -1.49 -9.25
CA LEU A 4 -9.69 -2.35 -8.33
C LEU A 4 -10.34 -3.75 -8.32
N PRO A 5 -9.53 -4.82 -8.35
CA PRO A 5 -10.07 -6.16 -8.28
C PRO A 5 -10.76 -6.36 -6.93
N ALA A 6 -11.89 -7.10 -6.94
CA ALA A 6 -12.60 -7.49 -5.72
C ALA A 6 -11.69 -8.18 -4.68
N SER A 7 -10.58 -8.78 -5.13
CA SER A 7 -9.57 -9.39 -4.27
C SER A 7 -8.94 -8.40 -3.27
N ILE A 8 -8.80 -7.11 -3.61
CA ILE A 8 -8.30 -6.10 -2.67
C ILE A 8 -9.32 -5.81 -1.57
N HIS A 9 -10.61 -5.71 -1.90
CA HIS A 9 -11.66 -5.58 -0.89
C HIS A 9 -11.71 -6.82 0.01
N ASN A 10 -11.63 -8.02 -0.58
CA ASN A 10 -11.59 -9.28 0.16
C ASN A 10 -10.35 -9.38 1.07
N LEU A 11 -9.21 -8.81 0.66
CA LEU A 11 -8.02 -8.70 1.50
C LEU A 11 -8.29 -7.86 2.74
N VAL A 12 -8.94 -6.69 2.59
CA VAL A 12 -9.33 -5.83 3.73
C VAL A 12 -10.32 -6.54 4.66
N GLU A 13 -11.31 -7.25 4.13
CA GLU A 13 -12.26 -8.04 4.94
C GLU A 13 -11.55 -9.17 5.70
N GLY A 14 -10.65 -9.90 5.04
CA GLY A 14 -9.85 -10.96 5.65
C GLY A 14 -8.96 -10.41 6.77
N LEU A 15 -8.30 -9.28 6.53
CA LEU A 15 -7.50 -8.58 7.55
C LEU A 15 -8.36 -8.10 8.71
N GLY A 16 -9.58 -7.64 8.45
CA GLY A 16 -10.53 -7.22 9.49
C GLY A 16 -10.75 -8.28 10.56
N LYS A 17 -10.92 -9.54 10.14
CA LYS A 17 -11.05 -10.69 11.06
C LYS A 17 -9.84 -10.87 11.96
N LEU A 18 -8.63 -10.61 11.45
CA LEU A 18 -7.39 -10.76 12.22
C LEU A 18 -7.15 -9.56 13.14
N VAL A 19 -7.32 -8.34 12.62
CA VAL A 19 -7.08 -7.10 13.38
C VAL A 19 -8.03 -6.95 14.57
N ALA A 20 -9.22 -7.54 14.49
CA ALA A 20 -10.18 -7.58 15.60
C ALA A 20 -9.70 -8.43 16.79
N SER A 21 -8.84 -9.44 16.56
CA SER A 21 -8.48 -10.42 17.59
C SER A 21 -6.99 -10.44 17.96
N TYR A 22 -6.13 -9.84 17.14
CA TYR A 22 -4.67 -9.88 17.32
C TYR A 22 -4.07 -8.46 17.36
N LYS A 23 -2.82 -8.36 17.83
CA LYS A 23 -2.08 -7.08 17.81
C LYS A 23 -1.74 -6.71 16.38
N LEU A 24 -1.83 -5.42 16.04
CA LEU A 24 -1.62 -4.96 14.67
C LEU A 24 -0.23 -5.30 14.12
N PRO A 25 0.88 -5.17 14.89
CA PRO A 25 2.20 -5.58 14.41
C PRO A 25 2.27 -7.07 14.08
N ASP A 26 1.64 -7.94 14.88
CA ASP A 26 1.62 -9.38 14.63
C ASP A 26 0.80 -9.71 13.38
N VAL A 27 -0.35 -9.06 13.19
CA VAL A 27 -1.18 -9.22 11.99
C VAL A 27 -0.41 -8.80 10.74
N TYR A 28 0.29 -7.67 10.80
CA TYR A 28 1.08 -7.17 9.68
C TYR A 28 2.24 -8.10 9.32
N LYS A 29 2.96 -8.64 10.31
CA LYS A 29 4.00 -9.66 10.10
C LYS A 29 3.43 -10.92 9.45
N ALA A 30 2.27 -11.39 9.90
CA ALA A 30 1.59 -12.55 9.32
C ALA A 30 1.10 -12.26 7.89
N LEU A 31 0.56 -11.07 7.63
CA LEU A 31 0.17 -10.62 6.28
C LEU A 31 1.37 -10.66 5.32
N HIS A 32 2.48 -10.05 5.71
CA HIS A 32 3.71 -10.04 4.91
C HIS A 32 4.23 -11.43 4.62
N TYR A 33 4.25 -12.29 5.64
CA TYR A 33 4.64 -13.70 5.46
C TYR A 33 3.76 -14.41 4.43
N VAL A 34 2.43 -14.30 4.54
CA VAL A 34 1.50 -14.93 3.60
C VAL A 34 1.63 -14.31 2.21
N ALA A 35 1.85 -13.00 2.11
CA ALA A 35 2.07 -12.30 0.85
C ALA A 35 3.30 -12.83 0.10
N VAL A 36 4.44 -12.89 0.78
CA VAL A 36 5.70 -13.39 0.20
C VAL A 36 5.61 -14.89 -0.09
N GLU A 37 5.04 -15.69 0.81
CA GLU A 37 4.80 -17.12 0.55
C GLU A 37 4.00 -17.32 -0.75
N THR A 38 2.93 -16.54 -0.90
CA THR A 38 2.04 -16.64 -2.07
C THR A 38 2.74 -16.17 -3.35
N ALA A 39 3.53 -15.12 -3.26
CA ALA A 39 4.33 -14.61 -4.37
C ALA A 39 5.39 -15.61 -4.83
N LEU A 40 6.15 -16.22 -3.90
CA LEU A 40 7.13 -17.23 -4.22
C LEU A 40 6.49 -18.41 -4.97
N LEU A 41 5.36 -18.91 -4.46
CA LEU A 41 4.62 -20.00 -5.09
C LEU A 41 4.09 -19.61 -6.48
N HIS A 42 3.64 -18.37 -6.67
CA HIS A 42 3.24 -17.86 -7.98
C HIS A 42 4.37 -17.92 -9.02
N HIS A 43 5.61 -17.68 -8.58
CA HIS A 43 6.82 -17.75 -9.40
C HIS A 43 7.42 -19.17 -9.54
N GLY A 44 6.72 -20.21 -9.05
CA GLY A 44 7.21 -21.59 -9.05
C GLY A 44 8.39 -21.82 -8.10
N LEU A 45 8.60 -20.93 -7.12
CA LEU A 45 9.67 -21.01 -6.13
C LEU A 45 9.18 -21.73 -4.86
N GLY A 46 10.12 -22.35 -4.14
CA GLY A 46 9.83 -23.03 -2.89
C GLY A 46 9.54 -22.06 -1.74
N ALA A 47 8.49 -22.32 -0.96
CA ALA A 47 8.16 -21.52 0.23
C ALA A 47 9.20 -21.68 1.36
N SER A 48 10.12 -22.65 1.28
CA SER A 48 11.21 -22.87 2.24
C SER A 48 12.27 -21.76 2.25
N ILE A 49 12.22 -20.83 1.28
CA ILE A 49 13.07 -19.62 1.24
C ILE A 49 12.79 -18.70 2.44
N ILE A 50 11.57 -18.77 3.00
CA ILE A 50 11.16 -17.95 4.15
C ILE A 50 10.74 -18.81 5.32
N GLU A 51 11.02 -18.33 6.52
CA GLU A 51 10.51 -18.92 7.75
C GLU A 51 9.22 -18.22 8.19
N PRO A 52 8.22 -18.96 8.72
CA PRO A 52 7.08 -18.34 9.37
C PRO A 52 7.54 -17.57 10.62
N PRO A 53 6.89 -16.45 10.97
CA PRO A 53 7.14 -15.78 12.24
C PRO A 53 6.85 -16.76 13.40
N LYS A 54 7.75 -16.78 14.39
CA LYS A 54 7.72 -17.72 15.52
C LYS A 54 7.41 -16.98 16.83
N GLY A 55 6.88 -17.72 17.81
CA GLY A 55 6.61 -17.23 19.15
C GLY A 55 5.22 -16.61 19.34
N GLY A 56 4.85 -16.36 20.59
CA GLY A 56 3.59 -15.69 20.96
C GLY A 56 2.34 -16.29 20.29
N ALA A 57 1.53 -15.41 19.68
CA ALA A 57 0.28 -15.80 19.02
C ALA A 57 0.46 -16.38 17.61
N PHE A 58 1.67 -16.39 17.04
CA PHE A 58 1.91 -16.78 15.64
C PHE A 58 1.55 -18.23 15.33
N GLY A 59 1.61 -19.13 16.30
CA GLY A 59 1.19 -20.53 16.13
C GLY A 59 -0.28 -20.69 15.71
N THR A 60 -1.14 -19.76 16.10
CA THR A 60 -2.55 -19.73 15.67
C THR A 60 -2.82 -18.70 14.57
N LEU A 61 -2.13 -17.55 14.63
CA LEU A 61 -2.33 -16.46 13.68
C LEU A 61 -1.87 -16.83 12.27
N VAL A 62 -0.73 -17.50 12.09
CA VAL A 62 -0.22 -17.82 10.74
C VAL A 62 -1.15 -18.78 9.97
N PRO A 63 -1.63 -19.90 10.54
CA PRO A 63 -2.61 -20.75 9.86
C PRO A 63 -3.91 -20.00 9.51
N LEU A 64 -4.39 -19.15 10.43
CA LEU A 64 -5.58 -18.34 10.20
C LEU A 64 -5.34 -17.32 9.07
N ALA A 65 -4.23 -16.59 9.09
CA ALA A 65 -3.85 -15.64 8.06
C ALA A 65 -3.70 -16.32 6.69
N ARG A 66 -3.09 -17.51 6.62
CA ARG A 66 -3.06 -18.28 5.37
C ARG A 66 -4.47 -18.58 4.85
N ARG A 67 -5.39 -19.01 5.72
CA ARG A 67 -6.75 -19.34 5.31
C ARG A 67 -7.51 -18.12 4.79
N GLU A 68 -7.43 -17.00 5.51
CA GLU A 68 -8.23 -15.80 5.20
C GLU A 68 -7.59 -14.92 4.12
N LEU A 69 -6.26 -14.82 4.07
CA LEU A 69 -5.55 -13.83 3.24
C LEU A 69 -4.93 -14.43 1.97
N LYS A 70 -4.55 -15.72 1.96
CA LYS A 70 -3.85 -16.31 0.81
C LYS A 70 -4.68 -16.25 -0.49
N PRO A 71 -5.98 -16.59 -0.49
CA PRO A 71 -6.78 -16.48 -1.71
C PRO A 71 -6.85 -15.04 -2.28
N PRO A 72 -7.26 -14.00 -1.53
CA PRO A 72 -7.30 -12.64 -2.07
C PRO A 72 -5.90 -12.09 -2.43
N ILE A 73 -4.85 -12.47 -1.70
CA ILE A 73 -3.47 -12.10 -2.06
C ILE A 73 -3.09 -12.71 -3.41
N ARG A 74 -3.31 -14.01 -3.61
CA ARG A 74 -2.98 -14.69 -4.86
C ARG A 74 -3.66 -14.03 -6.05
N ASP A 75 -4.96 -13.76 -5.93
CA ASP A 75 -5.75 -13.18 -7.00
C ASP A 75 -5.30 -11.73 -7.29
N THR A 76 -4.88 -11.00 -6.25
CA THR A 76 -4.30 -9.66 -6.40
C THR A 76 -2.93 -9.67 -7.07
N ILE A 77 -2.05 -10.63 -6.74
CA ILE A 77 -0.74 -10.79 -7.39
C ILE A 77 -0.92 -11.08 -8.89
N ILE A 78 -1.82 -12.00 -9.24
CA ILE A 78 -2.13 -12.31 -10.65
C ILE A 78 -2.62 -11.05 -11.37
N TRP A 79 -3.53 -10.29 -10.74
CA TRP A 79 -3.99 -9.03 -11.30
C TRP A 79 -2.84 -8.04 -11.50
N MET A 80 -1.96 -7.84 -10.50
CA MET A 80 -0.82 -6.93 -10.60
C MET A 80 0.09 -7.29 -11.79
N TYR A 81 0.52 -8.55 -11.93
CA TYR A 81 1.37 -8.96 -13.05
C TYR A 81 0.68 -8.79 -14.41
N ARG A 82 -0.61 -9.12 -14.52
CA ARG A 82 -1.38 -8.89 -15.74
C ARG A 82 -1.46 -7.41 -16.11
N GLU A 83 -1.60 -6.53 -15.12
CA GLU A 83 -1.64 -5.09 -15.36
C GLU A 83 -0.26 -4.51 -15.72
N LEU A 84 0.85 -5.13 -15.26
CA LEU A 84 2.21 -4.77 -15.68
C LEU A 84 2.57 -5.25 -17.09
N ASP A 85 2.03 -6.40 -17.51
CA ASP A 85 2.24 -6.94 -18.86
C ASP A 85 1.52 -6.11 -19.95
N ARG A 86 0.58 -5.25 -19.56
CA ARG A 86 -0.06 -4.30 -20.47
C ARG A 86 0.98 -3.23 -20.85
N SER A 87 1.42 -3.23 -22.10
CA SER A 87 2.45 -2.33 -22.67
C SER A 87 2.05 -0.84 -22.74
N THR A 88 0.98 -0.45 -22.07
CA THR A 88 0.51 0.94 -21.98
C THR A 88 0.36 1.27 -20.50
N PRO A 89 1.13 2.26 -19.97
CA PRO A 89 0.84 2.85 -18.68
C PRO A 89 -0.63 3.27 -18.67
N PHE A 90 -1.47 2.63 -17.86
CA PHE A 90 -2.84 3.08 -17.71
C PHE A 90 -2.88 4.09 -16.58
N ILE A 91 -3.22 5.30 -16.96
CA ILE A 91 -3.81 6.24 -16.05
C ILE A 91 -5.28 6.27 -16.45
N VAL A 92 -6.12 6.50 -15.48
CA VAL A 92 -7.41 7.13 -15.72
C VAL A 92 -7.14 8.54 -16.30
N SER A 93 -6.89 8.62 -17.62
CA SER A 93 -6.44 9.78 -18.42
C SER A 93 -5.11 10.43 -17.96
N GLU A 94 -4.37 11.13 -18.84
CA GLU A 94 -3.06 11.77 -18.52
C GLU A 94 -3.01 12.34 -17.10
N GLY A 95 -2.07 11.83 -16.29
CA GLY A 95 -2.08 11.92 -14.83
C GLY A 95 -1.69 13.26 -14.26
N SER A 96 -2.32 14.34 -14.70
CA SER A 96 -2.22 15.62 -14.01
C SER A 96 -2.86 15.53 -12.62
N VAL A 97 -2.39 16.36 -11.67
CA VAL A 97 -3.07 16.56 -10.38
C VAL A 97 -4.55 16.92 -10.61
N GLU A 98 -4.86 17.64 -11.68
CA GLU A 98 -6.22 17.96 -12.09
C GLU A 98 -7.04 16.71 -12.44
N GLY A 99 -6.49 15.77 -13.21
CA GLY A 99 -7.14 14.48 -13.49
C GLY A 99 -7.39 13.66 -12.22
N LEU A 100 -6.41 13.62 -11.32
CA LEU A 100 -6.58 12.98 -10.00
C LEU A 100 -7.67 13.67 -9.17
N THR A 101 -7.68 15.00 -9.11
CA THR A 101 -8.72 15.77 -8.41
C THR A 101 -10.10 15.51 -8.99
N ILE A 102 -10.25 15.47 -10.32
CA ILE A 102 -11.53 15.19 -10.99
C ILE A 102 -12.05 13.81 -10.61
N GLU A 103 -11.19 12.78 -10.66
CA GLU A 103 -11.58 11.41 -10.31
C GLU A 103 -11.87 11.27 -8.82
N LEU A 104 -11.05 11.86 -7.95
CA LEU A 104 -11.31 11.87 -6.52
C LEU A 104 -12.59 12.62 -6.18
N SER A 105 -12.89 13.74 -6.84
CA SER A 105 -14.14 14.49 -6.62
C SER A 105 -15.38 13.74 -7.11
N ARG A 106 -15.24 12.84 -8.09
CA ARG A 106 -16.33 11.94 -8.53
C ARG A 106 -16.59 10.82 -7.52
N ILE A 107 -15.53 10.28 -6.92
CA ILE A 107 -15.63 9.12 -6.03
C ILE A 107 -15.92 9.55 -4.59
N ILE A 108 -15.30 10.64 -4.15
CA ILE A 108 -15.41 11.20 -2.82
C ILE A 108 -16.49 12.28 -2.85
N VAL A 109 -17.73 11.85 -2.58
CA VAL A 109 -18.90 12.74 -2.53
C VAL A 109 -18.92 13.67 -1.31
N ARG A 110 -17.86 13.68 -0.50
CA ARG A 110 -17.76 14.45 0.76
C ARG A 110 -16.61 15.45 0.70
N PRO A 111 -16.71 16.60 1.40
CA PRO A 111 -15.56 17.49 1.56
C PRO A 111 -14.40 16.74 2.22
N VAL A 112 -13.20 16.89 1.65
CA VAL A 112 -11.95 16.36 2.23
C VAL A 112 -11.41 17.41 3.20
N ASP A 113 -11.23 17.03 4.46
CA ASP A 113 -10.73 17.92 5.51
C ASP A 113 -9.19 17.90 5.61
N ALA A 114 -8.58 16.75 5.31
CA ALA A 114 -7.14 16.54 5.38
C ALA A 114 -6.61 15.68 4.22
N VAL A 115 -5.42 16.01 3.72
CA VAL A 115 -4.68 15.23 2.73
C VAL A 115 -3.36 14.74 3.32
N VAL A 116 -3.17 13.43 3.40
CA VAL A 116 -1.96 12.81 3.97
C VAL A 116 -1.24 12.01 2.90
N ALA A 117 -0.01 12.41 2.61
CA ALA A 117 0.86 11.68 1.69
C ALA A 117 1.89 10.84 2.47
N HIS A 118 1.85 9.52 2.29
CA HIS A 118 2.89 8.63 2.81
C HIS A 118 3.87 8.26 1.69
N ASP A 119 5.15 8.48 1.93
CA ASP A 119 6.22 8.08 1.02
C ASP A 119 6.52 6.58 1.20
N GLY A 120 6.36 5.79 0.15
CA GLY A 120 6.62 4.34 0.16
C GLY A 120 5.48 3.44 0.66
N LEU A 121 4.25 3.93 0.83
CA LEU A 121 3.14 3.12 1.34
C LEU A 121 2.64 2.14 0.25
N SER A 122 2.74 0.84 0.51
CA SER A 122 2.30 -0.20 -0.43
C SER A 122 0.86 -0.65 -0.17
N LEU A 123 0.35 -1.50 -1.08
CA LEU A 123 -0.95 -2.17 -0.94
C LEU A 123 -1.18 -2.76 0.46
N PHE A 124 -0.16 -3.40 1.05
CA PHE A 124 -0.33 -4.11 2.32
C PHE A 124 -0.50 -3.16 3.50
N GLU A 125 0.19 -2.02 3.50
CA GLU A 125 0.02 -0.99 4.52
C GLU A 125 -1.34 -0.30 4.36
N PHE A 126 -1.74 0.04 3.13
CA PHE A 126 -3.07 0.58 2.86
C PHE A 126 -4.20 -0.35 3.32
N ALA A 127 -4.11 -1.65 2.97
CA ALA A 127 -5.11 -2.64 3.35
C ALA A 127 -5.14 -2.86 4.88
N THR A 128 -3.98 -2.85 5.54
CA THR A 128 -3.86 -2.96 6.99
C THR A 128 -4.47 -1.74 7.70
N CYS A 129 -4.20 -0.52 7.22
CA CYS A 129 -4.82 0.70 7.73
C CYS A 129 -6.33 0.69 7.54
N ALA A 130 -6.82 0.33 6.34
CA ALA A 130 -8.26 0.23 6.08
C ALA A 130 -8.95 -0.77 7.02
N ALA A 131 -8.35 -1.95 7.21
CA ALA A 131 -8.87 -2.95 8.13
C ALA A 131 -8.84 -2.46 9.59
N TYR A 132 -7.76 -1.83 10.04
CA TYR A 132 -7.66 -1.28 11.39
C TYR A 132 -8.73 -0.21 11.66
N LEU A 133 -8.88 0.75 10.76
CA LEU A 133 -9.85 1.83 10.90
C LEU A 133 -11.29 1.28 10.97
N ARG A 134 -11.64 0.35 10.08
CA ARG A 134 -12.98 -0.25 10.03
C ARG A 134 -13.28 -1.12 11.24
N PHE A 135 -12.42 -2.11 11.50
CA PHE A 135 -12.75 -3.20 12.41
C PHE A 135 -12.31 -2.93 13.85
N ARG A 136 -11.41 -1.97 14.08
CA ARG A 136 -10.90 -1.65 15.43
C ARG A 136 -11.22 -0.24 15.89
N ARG A 137 -11.43 0.70 14.97
CA ARG A 137 -11.80 2.09 15.30
C ARG A 137 -13.24 2.44 14.95
N SER A 138 -14.00 1.51 14.36
CA SER A 138 -15.39 1.74 13.94
C SER A 138 -15.52 2.97 13.04
N MET A 139 -14.55 3.18 12.15
CA MET A 139 -14.53 4.26 11.16
C MET A 139 -14.89 3.72 9.78
N GLN A 140 -15.29 4.60 8.88
CA GLN A 140 -15.35 4.26 7.47
C GLN A 140 -13.94 4.39 6.89
N ALA A 141 -13.51 3.39 6.11
CA ALA A 141 -12.25 3.43 5.39
C ALA A 141 -12.39 2.68 4.06
N VAL A 142 -12.20 3.38 2.95
CA VAL A 142 -12.46 2.86 1.60
C VAL A 142 -11.20 3.02 0.76
N MET A 143 -10.67 1.92 0.27
CA MET A 143 -9.71 1.97 -0.84
C MET A 143 -10.47 2.39 -2.09
N VAL A 144 -10.11 3.55 -2.62
CA VAL A 144 -10.76 4.16 -3.80
C VAL A 144 -10.56 3.23 -4.99
N ASP A 145 -11.59 3.09 -5.83
CA ASP A 145 -11.62 2.19 -7.00
C ASP A 145 -10.72 2.71 -8.16
N PHE A 146 -9.48 3.03 -7.84
CA PHE A 146 -8.50 3.74 -8.64
C PHE A 146 -7.09 3.31 -8.22
N VAL A 147 -6.20 3.09 -9.19
CA VAL A 147 -4.77 2.80 -8.95
C VAL A 147 -3.91 3.50 -9.98
N PHE A 148 -2.80 4.09 -9.54
CA PHE A 148 -1.76 4.58 -10.44
C PHE A 148 -0.76 3.48 -10.71
N VAL A 149 -0.46 3.22 -11.99
CA VAL A 149 0.62 2.31 -12.37
C VAL A 149 1.82 3.09 -12.92
N ASN A 150 2.89 3.11 -12.14
CA ASN A 150 4.16 3.72 -12.50
C ASN A 150 4.85 2.88 -13.59
N PRO A 151 5.29 3.48 -14.72
CA PRO A 151 5.98 2.75 -15.77
C PRO A 151 7.30 2.12 -15.26
N PRO A 152 7.77 1.04 -15.91
CA PRO A 152 9.02 0.38 -15.52
C PRO A 152 10.19 1.36 -15.46
N GLY A 153 10.92 1.37 -14.33
CA GLY A 153 12.09 2.23 -14.11
C GLY A 153 11.81 3.67 -13.65
N VAL A 154 10.55 4.09 -13.48
CA VAL A 154 10.20 5.45 -13.03
C VAL A 154 9.31 5.36 -11.78
N THR A 155 9.86 5.61 -10.59
CA THR A 155 9.10 5.63 -9.32
C THR A 155 8.55 7.02 -8.98
N ARG A 156 8.98 8.06 -9.70
CA ARG A 156 8.61 9.47 -9.47
C ARG A 156 7.57 10.00 -10.45
N TYR A 157 6.88 9.13 -11.19
CA TYR A 157 5.97 9.59 -12.24
C TYR A 157 4.91 10.53 -11.67
N VAL A 158 4.25 10.16 -10.58
CA VAL A 158 3.24 11.01 -9.90
C VAL A 158 3.84 12.34 -9.43
N SER A 159 5.04 12.34 -8.83
CA SER A 159 5.71 13.56 -8.34
C SER A 159 6.24 14.50 -9.45
N THR A 160 6.32 14.03 -10.69
CA THR A 160 6.59 14.88 -11.86
C THR A 160 5.36 15.61 -12.39
N GLN A 161 4.15 15.29 -11.91
CA GLN A 161 2.88 15.86 -12.38
C GLN A 161 2.46 17.14 -11.64
N VAL A 162 3.35 17.70 -10.81
CA VAL A 162 3.10 18.88 -9.99
C VAL A 162 2.94 20.13 -10.88
N PRO A 163 1.90 20.97 -10.65
CA PRO A 163 1.69 22.22 -11.40
C PRO A 163 2.90 23.16 -11.39
N GLN A 164 3.05 23.97 -12.44
CA GLN A 164 4.12 24.99 -12.51
C GLN A 164 4.04 25.94 -11.30
N GLY A 165 5.17 26.12 -10.61
CA GLY A 165 5.27 26.97 -9.41
C GLY A 165 5.32 26.21 -8.08
N GLU A 166 5.06 24.90 -8.07
CA GLU A 166 5.21 24.05 -6.89
C GLU A 166 6.46 23.15 -6.98
N ARG A 167 7.10 22.86 -5.84
CA ARG A 167 8.28 21.99 -5.79
C ARG A 167 7.88 20.56 -6.15
N GLN A 168 8.44 20.02 -7.23
CA GLN A 168 8.28 18.61 -7.66
C GLN A 168 8.69 17.65 -6.54
N SER A 169 7.71 17.28 -5.72
CA SER A 169 7.89 16.49 -4.51
C SER A 169 6.51 15.97 -4.07
N LEU A 170 6.49 14.86 -3.34
CA LEU A 170 5.25 14.31 -2.78
C LEU A 170 4.51 15.32 -1.88
N ALA A 171 5.25 16.16 -1.15
CA ALA A 171 4.67 17.26 -0.38
C ALA A 171 4.05 18.36 -1.26
N GLY A 172 4.60 18.62 -2.45
CA GLY A 172 4.01 19.50 -3.45
C GLY A 172 2.67 18.96 -3.94
N ILE A 173 2.62 17.67 -4.31
CA ILE A 173 1.36 17.03 -4.73
C ILE A 173 0.31 17.11 -3.62
N ALA A 174 0.67 16.79 -2.38
CA ALA A 174 -0.26 16.83 -1.25
C ALA A 174 -0.84 18.23 -1.04
N ARG A 175 0.00 19.27 -1.19
CA ARG A 175 -0.43 20.67 -1.09
C ARG A 175 -1.34 21.06 -2.25
N ALA A 176 -0.98 20.71 -3.48
CA ALA A 176 -1.80 20.97 -4.65
C ALA A 176 -3.18 20.31 -4.51
N LEU A 177 -3.23 19.01 -4.17
CA LEU A 177 -4.48 18.29 -3.93
C LEU A 177 -5.29 18.92 -2.80
N ALA A 178 -4.67 19.30 -1.69
CA ALA A 178 -5.37 19.96 -0.59
C ALA A 178 -5.99 21.29 -1.04
N ARG A 179 -5.29 22.09 -1.86
CA ARG A 179 -5.83 23.32 -2.43
C ARG A 179 -7.02 23.05 -3.33
N GLU A 180 -6.88 22.12 -4.28
CA GLU A 180 -7.95 21.80 -5.23
C GLU A 180 -9.19 21.22 -4.53
N LEU A 181 -9.00 20.44 -3.47
CA LEU A 181 -10.08 19.83 -2.68
C LEU A 181 -10.59 20.75 -1.55
N ASN A 182 -10.04 21.96 -1.39
CA ASN A 182 -10.31 22.88 -0.28
C ASN A 182 -10.10 22.26 1.12
N ALA A 183 -9.15 21.32 1.24
CA ALA A 183 -8.78 20.71 2.51
C ALA A 183 -8.00 21.68 3.39
N LYS A 184 -8.24 21.63 4.71
CA LYS A 184 -7.64 22.54 5.69
C LYS A 184 -6.22 22.11 6.07
N VAL A 185 -5.92 20.83 5.94
CA VAL A 185 -4.68 20.22 6.40
C VAL A 185 -4.04 19.43 5.26
N PHE A 186 -2.72 19.54 5.12
CA PHE A 186 -1.92 18.62 4.33
C PHE A 186 -0.69 18.16 5.12
N LYS A 187 -0.33 16.88 5.01
CA LYS A 187 0.82 16.27 5.69
C LYS A 187 1.60 15.37 4.74
N ARG A 188 2.92 15.27 4.98
CA ARG A 188 3.77 14.24 4.37
C ARG A 188 4.44 13.45 5.49
N SER A 189 4.39 12.13 5.39
CA SER A 189 5.15 11.21 6.23
C SER A 189 6.15 10.43 5.37
N SER A 190 7.40 10.37 5.81
CA SER A 190 8.47 9.58 5.18
C SER A 190 8.83 8.34 6.00
N TYR A 191 7.91 7.89 6.86
CA TYR A 191 8.20 6.80 7.81
C TYR A 191 8.56 5.50 7.10
N VAL A 192 7.76 5.05 6.13
CA VAL A 192 8.02 3.79 5.41
C VAL A 192 9.26 3.92 4.53
N ASP A 193 9.39 5.03 3.79
CA ASP A 193 10.59 5.35 3.02
C ASP A 193 11.89 5.22 3.84
N ARG A 194 11.90 5.80 5.03
CA ARG A 194 13.03 5.69 5.95
C ARG A 194 13.31 4.24 6.35
N ILE A 195 12.28 3.44 6.65
CA ILE A 195 12.45 2.02 7.01
C ILE A 195 12.95 1.18 5.83
N VAL A 196 12.50 1.46 4.61
CA VAL A 196 13.04 0.79 3.40
C VAL A 196 14.53 1.12 3.23
N HIS A 197 14.92 2.38 3.40
CA HIS A 197 16.33 2.78 3.31
C HIS A 197 17.21 2.19 4.41
N GLU A 198 16.73 2.17 5.65
CA GLU A 198 17.50 1.70 6.82
C GLU A 198 17.56 0.16 6.89
N HIS A 199 16.48 -0.53 6.53
CA HIS A 199 16.31 -1.97 6.79
C HIS A 199 16.01 -2.82 5.56
N GLY A 200 15.64 -2.23 4.41
CA GLY A 200 15.26 -2.97 3.21
C GLY A 200 16.41 -3.79 2.60
N GLY A 201 17.62 -3.21 2.55
CA GLY A 201 18.83 -3.90 2.08
C GLY A 201 19.35 -4.97 3.04
N GLY A 202 18.97 -4.89 4.33
CA GLY A 202 19.29 -5.90 5.34
C GLY A 202 18.43 -7.17 5.26
N GLY A 203 17.48 -7.21 4.30
CA GLY A 203 16.60 -8.34 4.04
C GLY A 203 15.14 -8.06 4.38
N TRP A 204 14.24 -8.81 3.74
CA TRP A 204 12.79 -8.66 3.91
C TRP A 204 12.33 -8.83 5.37
N SER A 205 12.89 -9.81 6.10
CA SER A 205 12.56 -10.01 7.51
C SER A 205 12.92 -8.80 8.36
N SER A 206 14.10 -8.21 8.15
CA SER A 206 14.55 -7.01 8.86
C SER A 206 13.60 -5.84 8.64
N PHE A 207 13.20 -5.60 7.39
CA PHE A 207 12.21 -4.57 7.04
C PHE A 207 10.88 -4.78 7.79
N VAL A 208 10.32 -5.99 7.75
CA VAL A 208 9.04 -6.32 8.39
C VAL A 208 9.10 -6.23 9.92
N GLU A 209 10.28 -6.47 10.51
CA GLU A 209 10.47 -6.34 11.96
C GLU A 209 10.49 -4.89 12.45
N HIS A 210 11.00 -3.97 11.65
CA HIS A 210 11.19 -2.56 12.02
C HIS A 210 10.04 -1.64 11.60
N LEU A 211 9.18 -2.07 10.66
CA LEU A 211 8.00 -1.31 10.28
C LEU A 211 6.86 -1.52 11.30
N ASP A 212 6.59 -0.49 12.09
CA ASP A 212 5.50 -0.46 13.06
C ASP A 212 4.23 0.14 12.45
N MET A 213 3.30 -0.74 12.07
CA MET A 213 2.00 -0.34 11.54
C MET A 213 1.11 0.38 12.55
N GLU A 214 1.35 0.27 13.86
CA GLU A 214 0.57 1.05 14.83
C GLU A 214 0.82 2.55 14.70
N ILE A 215 2.03 2.96 14.34
CA ILE A 215 2.37 4.38 14.14
C ILE A 215 1.50 4.95 13.01
N ILE A 216 1.53 4.31 11.84
CA ILE A 216 0.80 4.74 10.65
C ILE A 216 -0.72 4.68 10.91
N ALA A 217 -1.20 3.57 11.46
CA ALA A 217 -2.64 3.38 11.65
C ALA A 217 -3.24 4.30 12.74
N LYS A 218 -2.48 4.65 13.79
CA LYS A 218 -2.92 5.63 14.79
C LYS A 218 -2.91 7.05 14.23
N GLU A 219 -1.86 7.45 13.50
CA GLU A 219 -1.80 8.74 12.80
C GLU A 219 -3.03 8.92 11.92
N LEU A 220 -3.34 7.94 11.06
CA LEU A 220 -4.51 8.02 10.18
C LEU A 220 -5.84 8.02 10.94
N ALA A 221 -5.94 7.29 12.06
CA ALA A 221 -7.14 7.31 12.89
C ALA A 221 -7.36 8.67 13.57
N GLU A 222 -6.29 9.34 13.99
CA GLU A 222 -6.36 10.68 14.60
C GLU A 222 -6.82 11.72 13.58
N GLU A 223 -6.25 11.71 12.37
CA GLU A 223 -6.69 12.58 11.27
C GLU A 223 -8.15 12.30 10.89
N ALA A 224 -8.50 11.02 10.69
CA ALA A 224 -9.86 10.61 10.35
C ALA A 224 -10.88 10.89 11.46
N SER A 225 -10.46 11.06 12.72
CA SER A 225 -11.36 11.45 13.81
C SER A 225 -11.81 12.91 13.68
N SER A 226 -11.03 13.74 12.99
CA SER A 226 -11.30 15.18 12.83
C SER A 226 -12.09 15.51 11.56
N GLY A 227 -12.31 14.54 10.67
CA GLY A 227 -13.01 14.75 9.41
C GLY A 227 -12.71 13.69 8.36
N CYS A 228 -12.97 14.01 7.10
CA CYS A 228 -12.62 13.15 5.97
C CYS A 228 -11.14 13.31 5.60
N VAL A 229 -10.37 12.24 5.71
CA VAL A 229 -8.96 12.20 5.32
C VAL A 229 -8.79 11.44 4.01
N LEU A 230 -8.06 12.06 3.08
CA LEU A 230 -7.54 11.44 1.87
C LEU A 230 -6.08 11.02 2.12
N VAL A 231 -5.79 9.74 1.95
CA VAL A 231 -4.45 9.18 2.12
C VAL A 231 -3.97 8.63 0.78
N PHE A 232 -2.75 8.99 0.38
CA PHE A 232 -2.15 8.49 -0.86
C PHE A 232 -0.64 8.31 -0.72
N SER A 233 -0.06 7.62 -1.71
CA SER A 233 1.38 7.49 -1.89
C SER A 233 1.71 7.67 -3.38
N ASP A 234 2.93 8.02 -3.74
CA ASP A 234 3.38 8.00 -5.14
C ASP A 234 3.92 6.62 -5.58
N HIS A 235 4.39 5.81 -4.64
CA HIS A 235 4.81 4.42 -4.89
C HIS A 235 4.84 3.57 -3.62
N GLY A 236 4.75 2.25 -3.76
CA GLY A 236 5.13 1.29 -2.72
C GLY A 236 6.62 0.95 -2.74
N TYR A 237 6.94 -0.31 -2.45
CA TYR A 237 8.27 -0.90 -2.55
C TYR A 237 8.19 -2.29 -3.20
N ASP A 238 9.26 -2.77 -3.81
CA ASP A 238 9.35 -4.11 -4.35
C ASP A 238 9.95 -5.07 -3.33
N ILE A 239 9.50 -6.31 -3.34
CA ILE A 239 10.20 -7.43 -2.70
C ILE A 239 10.90 -8.22 -3.81
N VAL A 240 12.20 -8.43 -3.63
CA VAL A 240 13.09 -9.00 -4.66
C VAL A 240 13.82 -10.19 -4.08
N LEU A 241 13.89 -11.27 -4.86
CA LEU A 241 14.78 -12.39 -4.62
C LEU A 241 16.13 -12.07 -5.26
N GLY A 242 17.15 -11.90 -4.42
CA GLY A 242 18.53 -11.67 -4.84
C GLY A 242 19.20 -12.93 -5.38
N GLU A 243 20.36 -12.75 -6.02
CA GLU A 243 21.10 -13.84 -6.66
C GLU A 243 21.57 -14.91 -5.67
N GLU A 244 21.87 -14.52 -4.44
CA GLU A 244 22.30 -15.41 -3.34
C GLU A 244 21.13 -16.16 -2.67
N GLY A 245 19.90 -15.99 -3.16
CA GLY A 245 18.71 -16.68 -2.67
C GLY A 245 18.01 -16.03 -1.47
N GLY A 246 18.49 -14.87 -1.02
CA GLY A 246 17.85 -14.04 0.01
C GLY A 246 16.81 -13.08 -0.55
N LEU A 247 15.78 -12.75 0.24
CA LEU A 247 14.80 -11.71 -0.10
C LEU A 247 15.19 -10.37 0.50
N TYR A 248 15.03 -9.29 -0.26
CA TYR A 248 15.25 -7.91 0.19
C TYR A 248 14.16 -6.97 -0.33
N VAL A 249 14.14 -5.74 0.21
CA VAL A 249 13.14 -4.70 -0.13
C VAL A 249 13.82 -3.49 -0.76
N THR A 250 13.21 -2.92 -1.81
CA THR A 250 13.73 -1.73 -2.52
C THR A 250 12.61 -0.84 -3.06
N HIS A 251 12.86 0.45 -3.28
CA HIS A 251 11.85 1.40 -3.79
C HIS A 251 11.43 1.19 -5.24
N GLY A 252 12.16 0.37 -5.99
CA GLY A 252 11.80 0.07 -7.37
C GLY A 252 12.91 -0.67 -8.07
N HIS A 253 12.71 -1.96 -8.31
CA HIS A 253 13.65 -2.79 -9.03
C HIS A 253 13.35 -2.75 -10.54
N LYS A 254 14.40 -2.73 -11.37
CA LYS A 254 14.24 -2.78 -12.83
C LYS A 254 13.94 -4.22 -13.24
N LEU A 255 12.77 -4.48 -13.82
CA LEU A 255 12.44 -5.81 -14.33
C LEU A 255 13.44 -6.23 -15.42
N GLY A 256 14.01 -7.43 -15.29
CA GLY A 256 14.91 -8.02 -16.29
C GLY A 256 16.39 -7.61 -16.19
N ALA A 257 16.82 -6.97 -15.10
CA ALA A 257 18.23 -6.68 -14.85
C ALA A 257 18.85 -7.75 -13.92
N GLY A 258 19.74 -8.58 -14.45
CA GLY A 258 20.51 -9.57 -13.66
C GLY A 258 19.76 -10.88 -13.36
N MET A 259 20.29 -11.66 -12.42
CA MET A 259 19.66 -12.93 -11.97
C MET A 259 18.59 -12.71 -10.89
N GLU A 260 18.41 -11.45 -10.45
CA GLU A 260 17.43 -11.07 -9.45
C GLU A 260 16.00 -11.14 -9.99
N ARG A 261 15.06 -11.50 -9.13
CA ARG A 261 13.64 -11.66 -9.50
C ARG A 261 12.75 -10.86 -8.57
N VAL A 262 12.01 -9.90 -9.13
CA VAL A 262 10.94 -9.21 -8.40
C VAL A 262 9.81 -10.20 -8.11
N VAL A 263 9.60 -10.51 -6.84
CA VAL A 263 8.53 -11.43 -6.41
C VAL A 263 7.22 -10.68 -6.15
N LEU A 264 7.30 -9.43 -5.67
CA LEU A 264 6.15 -8.54 -5.48
C LEU A 264 6.49 -7.13 -5.99
N PRO A 265 5.85 -6.67 -7.09
CA PRO A 265 6.19 -5.39 -7.72
C PRO A 265 5.35 -4.23 -7.16
N LEU A 266 5.32 -4.01 -5.84
CA LEU A 266 4.39 -3.04 -5.23
C LEU A 266 4.82 -1.59 -5.49
N SER A 267 6.08 -1.31 -5.83
CA SER A 267 6.52 0.04 -6.20
C SER A 267 5.81 0.60 -7.45
N ARG A 268 5.27 -0.31 -8.27
CA ARG A 268 4.57 0.05 -9.50
C ARG A 268 3.15 0.50 -9.26
N PHE A 269 2.57 0.23 -8.10
CA PHE A 269 1.16 0.51 -7.83
C PHE A 269 1.06 1.54 -6.70
N SER A 270 0.36 2.63 -6.98
CA SER A 270 0.00 3.64 -5.98
C SER A 270 -1.51 3.63 -5.76
N PHE A 271 -1.89 3.55 -4.49
CA PHE A 271 -3.26 3.42 -4.04
C PHE A 271 -3.71 4.68 -3.31
N VAL A 272 -5.03 4.82 -3.20
CA VAL A 272 -5.67 5.89 -2.45
C VAL A 272 -6.64 5.28 -1.45
N LEU A 273 -6.59 5.77 -0.22
CA LEU A 273 -7.49 5.42 0.87
C LEU A 273 -8.22 6.68 1.34
N VAL A 274 -9.52 6.55 1.56
CA VAL A 274 -10.33 7.63 2.15
C VAL A 274 -10.89 7.11 3.46
N ALA A 275 -10.76 7.88 4.53
CA ALA A 275 -11.28 7.51 5.84
C ALA A 275 -12.01 8.65 6.53
N PHE A 276 -13.02 8.33 7.32
CA PHE A 276 -13.84 9.31 8.05
C PHE A 276 -14.63 8.64 9.20
N PRO A 277 -15.16 9.39 10.18
CA PRO A 277 -15.92 8.82 11.29
C PRO A 277 -17.20 8.13 10.80
N ALA A 278 -17.61 7.02 11.42
CA ALA A 278 -18.87 6.36 11.06
C ALA A 278 -20.12 7.19 11.41
N SER A 279 -20.00 8.15 12.34
CA SER A 279 -21.08 9.09 12.68
C SER A 279 -21.39 10.11 11.57
N PHE A 280 -20.62 10.10 10.48
CA PHE A 280 -20.78 11.01 9.35
C PHE A 280 -21.59 10.37 8.20
N VAL A 281 -22.22 9.22 8.45
CA VAL A 281 -23.14 8.48 7.55
C VAL A 281 -24.58 8.90 7.80
#